data_AF-A0A4S8LDN2-F1
#
_entry.id   AF-A0A4S8LDN2-F1
#
_cell.length_a   1.000
_cell.length_b   1.000
_cell.length_c   1.000
_cell.angle_alpha   90.00
_cell.angle_beta   90.00
_cell.angle_gamma   90.00
#
_symmetry.space_group_name_H-M   'P 1'
#
loop_
_entity.id
_entity.type
_entity.pdbx_description
1 polymer ?
#
loop_
_entity_poly.entity_id
_entity_poly.type
_entity_poly.pdbx_seq_one_letter_code
_entity_poly.pdbx_strand_id
1 'polypeptide(L)'
;MQVRLCLYLSCRLPTFHQFAKRFYHDKKTQGAVTRLLNDPAFVRIAGHGSAIFGTWAPKLYQFYGEYMDKVIEHNPSIHFNFPNSIFAAATFNFGPQTVALLHIDHLNYIYGWCSITALGNYEYTKGGHLILWDLKMVIEFPPGWTILIPSSFLRHGNTGIAPGEKRFSFTQYTSGSLFRYVDNNFKMRSQMSGSENKEAATRQKERINEGLNLYSTLDELRDMYNTQ
;
A
#
# COMPACT_ATOMS: atom_id res chain seq x y z
N MET A 1 12.96 -15.46 -11.33
CA MET A 1 13.20 -14.03 -11.10
C MET A 1 11.85 -13.33 -11.01
N GLN A 2 11.48 -12.77 -9.85
CA GLN A 2 10.25 -11.99 -9.73
C GLN A 2 10.47 -10.61 -10.33
N VAL A 3 9.72 -10.28 -11.37
CA VAL A 3 9.63 -8.89 -11.81
C VAL A 3 8.59 -8.23 -10.91
N ARG A 4 9.04 -7.26 -10.11
CA ARG A 4 8.16 -6.38 -9.33
C ARG A 4 8.17 -5.01 -9.97
N LEU A 5 6.99 -4.50 -10.28
CA LEU A 5 6.84 -3.13 -10.75
C LEU A 5 6.16 -2.32 -9.66
N CYS A 6 6.96 -1.63 -8.86
CA CYS A 6 6.52 -0.73 -7.80
C CYS A 6 6.39 0.69 -8.35
N LEU A 7 5.23 1.30 -8.14
CA LEU A 7 4.90 2.63 -8.60
C LEU A 7 4.52 3.47 -7.39
N TYR A 8 5.26 4.54 -7.15
CA TYR A 8 4.82 5.65 -6.30
C TYR A 8 4.19 6.72 -7.18
N LEU A 9 3.40 7.60 -6.56
CA LEU A 9 2.75 8.78 -7.17
C LEU A 9 3.57 9.36 -8.35
N SER A 10 2.93 9.54 -9.50
CA SER A 10 3.58 9.94 -10.76
C SER A 10 3.65 11.47 -10.90
N CYS A 11 4.55 12.01 -11.77
CA CYS A 11 4.74 13.45 -12.00
C CYS A 11 5.17 13.80 -13.45
N ARG A 12 4.67 14.93 -13.99
CA ARG A 12 4.86 15.35 -15.40
C ARG A 12 6.13 16.17 -15.69
N LEU A 13 6.91 16.62 -14.70
CA LEU A 13 8.06 17.51 -14.92
C LEU A 13 9.38 16.97 -14.34
N PRO A 14 10.54 17.19 -15.00
CA PRO A 14 11.84 16.76 -14.52
C PRO A 14 12.47 17.86 -13.65
N THR A 15 12.08 17.97 -12.37
CA THR A 15 12.85 18.74 -11.39
C THR A 15 13.58 17.80 -10.44
N PHE A 16 14.90 17.95 -10.43
CA PHE A 16 15.86 17.13 -9.70
C PHE A 16 15.81 17.46 -8.18
N HIS A 17 15.80 16.44 -7.32
CA HIS A 17 16.16 16.42 -5.87
C HIS A 17 15.13 16.67 -4.74
N GLN A 18 13.81 16.75 -4.94
CA GLN A 18 12.92 17.21 -3.83
C GLN A 18 11.90 16.24 -3.20
N PHE A 19 11.72 14.99 -3.65
CA PHE A 19 10.59 14.15 -3.18
C PHE A 19 10.96 12.70 -2.85
N ALA A 20 10.03 11.97 -2.23
CA ALA A 20 10.10 10.52 -2.06
C ALA A 20 10.50 9.86 -3.39
N LYS A 21 11.48 8.94 -3.33
CA LYS A 21 12.20 8.39 -4.49
C LYS A 21 11.24 7.93 -5.59
N ARG A 22 11.20 8.66 -6.70
CA ARG A 22 10.47 8.29 -7.92
C ARG A 22 11.12 7.08 -8.57
N PHE A 23 10.32 6.14 -9.04
CA PHE A 23 10.81 5.12 -9.96
C PHE A 23 10.74 5.65 -11.38
N TYR A 24 11.90 5.83 -11.98
CA TYR A 24 12.02 6.10 -13.41
C TYR A 24 12.09 4.78 -14.14
N HIS A 25 11.23 4.62 -15.13
CA HIS A 25 11.19 3.45 -16.00
C HIS A 25 11.74 3.82 -17.37
N ASP A 26 12.46 2.90 -18.00
CA ASP A 26 12.79 3.04 -19.42
C ASP A 26 11.50 3.13 -20.26
N LYS A 27 11.60 3.59 -21.52
CA LYS A 27 10.42 3.81 -22.39
C LYS A 27 9.52 2.57 -22.51
N LYS A 28 10.10 1.36 -22.57
CA LYS A 28 9.35 0.11 -22.73
C LYS A 28 8.61 -0.23 -21.44
N THR A 29 9.31 -0.15 -20.31
CA THR A 29 8.73 -0.40 -18.98
C THR A 29 7.64 0.63 -18.68
N GLN A 30 7.86 1.91 -18.99
CA GLN A 30 6.84 2.96 -18.84
C GLN A 30 5.60 2.69 -19.70
N GLY A 31 5.77 2.21 -20.94
CA GLY A 31 4.64 1.81 -21.78
C GLY A 31 3.81 0.67 -21.17
N ALA A 32 4.48 -0.32 -20.56
CA ALA A 32 3.81 -1.42 -19.86
C ALA A 32 3.08 -0.94 -18.60
N VAL A 33 3.74 -0.09 -17.78
CA VAL A 33 3.16 0.57 -16.61
C VAL A 33 1.88 1.30 -16.98
N THR A 34 1.94 2.18 -17.99
CA THR A 34 0.80 2.98 -18.42
C THR A 34 -0.36 2.08 -18.86
N ARG A 35 -0.09 0.99 -19.60
CA ARG A 35 -1.15 0.04 -19.96
C ARG A 35 -1.80 -0.60 -18.73
N LEU A 36 -1.02 -1.04 -17.75
CA LEU A 36 -1.54 -1.68 -16.55
C LEU A 36 -2.35 -0.72 -15.67
N LEU A 37 -1.91 0.54 -15.53
CA LEU A 37 -2.63 1.56 -14.77
C LEU A 37 -3.95 1.97 -15.43
N ASN A 38 -4.06 1.84 -16.75
CA ASN A 38 -5.29 2.15 -17.50
C ASN A 38 -6.13 0.89 -17.82
N ASP A 39 -5.70 -0.29 -17.41
CA ASP A 39 -6.45 -1.52 -17.65
C ASP A 39 -7.71 -1.53 -16.75
N PRO A 40 -8.91 -1.70 -17.32
CA PRO A 40 -10.15 -1.68 -16.55
C PRO A 40 -10.20 -2.71 -15.41
N ALA A 41 -9.53 -3.86 -15.54
CA ALA A 41 -9.48 -4.86 -14.48
C ALA A 41 -8.69 -4.35 -13.28
N PHE A 42 -7.53 -3.74 -13.50
CA PHE A 42 -6.72 -3.18 -12.41
C PHE A 42 -7.35 -1.94 -11.79
N VAL A 43 -8.01 -1.09 -12.58
CA VAL A 43 -8.79 0.03 -12.02
C VAL A 43 -9.90 -0.49 -11.10
N ARG A 44 -10.61 -1.56 -11.47
CA ARG A 44 -11.63 -2.18 -10.61
C ARG A 44 -11.04 -2.78 -9.33
N ILE A 45 -9.95 -3.54 -9.44
CA ILE A 45 -9.28 -4.12 -8.27
C ILE A 45 -8.76 -3.01 -7.34
N ALA A 46 -8.20 -1.94 -7.92
CA ALA A 46 -7.69 -0.80 -7.17
C ALA A 46 -8.79 -0.14 -6.33
N GLY A 47 -9.91 0.18 -6.98
CA GLY A 47 -11.09 0.75 -6.32
C GLY A 47 -11.74 -0.20 -5.32
N HIS A 48 -11.76 -1.51 -5.60
CA HIS A 48 -12.28 -2.50 -4.65
C HIS A 48 -11.48 -2.52 -3.34
N GLY A 49 -10.15 -2.53 -3.42
CA GLY A 49 -9.29 -2.43 -2.23
C GLY A 49 -9.48 -1.11 -1.48
N SER A 50 -9.66 0.00 -2.21
CA SER A 50 -9.97 1.32 -1.61
C SER A 50 -11.31 1.34 -0.89
N ALA A 51 -12.35 0.75 -1.49
CA ALA A 51 -13.68 0.66 -0.90
C ALA A 51 -13.67 -0.21 0.36
N ILE A 52 -13.00 -1.37 0.35
CA ILE A 52 -12.83 -2.21 1.56
C ILE A 52 -12.18 -1.40 2.69
N PHE A 53 -11.15 -0.62 2.37
CA PHE A 53 -10.51 0.27 3.34
C PHE A 53 -11.53 1.26 3.91
N GLY A 54 -12.19 2.04 3.05
CA GLY A 54 -13.17 3.04 3.47
C GLY A 54 -14.31 2.46 4.33
N THR A 55 -14.73 1.23 4.02
CA THR A 55 -15.77 0.53 4.79
C THR A 55 -15.30 0.12 6.19
N TRP A 56 -14.12 -0.49 6.30
CA TRP A 56 -13.69 -1.15 7.54
C TRP A 56 -12.75 -0.32 8.43
N ALA A 57 -12.16 0.76 7.90
CA ALA A 57 -11.38 1.71 8.66
C ALA A 57 -11.61 3.16 8.18
N PRO A 58 -12.84 3.69 8.27
CA PRO A 58 -13.23 5.01 7.77
C PRO A 58 -12.37 6.14 8.35
N LYS A 59 -12.05 6.11 9.65
CA LYS A 59 -11.18 7.11 10.30
C LYS A 59 -9.78 7.15 9.67
N LEU A 60 -9.17 5.98 9.49
CA LEU A 60 -7.85 5.85 8.87
C LEU A 60 -7.89 6.17 7.37
N TYR A 61 -8.98 5.83 6.68
CA TYR A 61 -9.21 6.20 5.28
C TYR A 61 -9.26 7.73 5.12
N GLN A 62 -10.02 8.42 5.97
CA GLN A 62 -10.07 9.88 6.00
C GLN A 62 -8.69 10.48 6.27
N PHE A 63 -7.98 9.96 7.27
CA PHE A 63 -6.61 10.37 7.60
C PHE A 63 -5.67 10.23 6.39
N TYR A 64 -5.78 9.15 5.61
CA TYR A 64 -5.03 9.00 4.37
C TYR A 64 -5.37 10.09 3.36
N GLY A 65 -6.67 10.34 3.13
CA GLY A 65 -7.14 11.37 2.20
C GLY A 65 -6.59 12.74 2.55
N GLU A 66 -6.78 13.20 3.78
CA GLU A 66 -6.32 14.51 4.27
C GLU A 66 -4.81 14.71 4.11
N TYR A 67 -4.02 13.66 4.37
CA TYR A 67 -2.57 13.73 4.19
C TYR A 67 -2.15 13.75 2.72
N MET A 68 -2.84 13.00 1.86
CA MET A 68 -2.53 13.01 0.43
C MET A 68 -2.97 14.31 -0.23
N ASP A 69 -4.09 14.91 0.18
CA ASP A 69 -4.52 16.22 -0.28
C ASP A 69 -3.46 17.28 0.00
N LYS A 70 -2.88 17.30 1.22
CA LYS A 70 -1.76 18.20 1.57
C LYS A 70 -0.53 17.97 0.70
N VAL A 71 -0.20 16.72 0.37
CA VAL A 71 0.93 16.40 -0.51
C VAL A 71 0.68 16.93 -1.93
N ILE A 72 -0.53 16.74 -2.46
CA ILE A 72 -0.91 17.16 -3.82
C ILE A 72 -1.01 18.68 -3.91
N GLU A 73 -1.57 19.35 -2.89
CA GLU A 73 -1.63 20.82 -2.84
C GLU A 73 -0.23 21.43 -2.83
N HIS A 74 0.68 20.88 -2.02
CA HIS A 74 2.06 21.34 -1.96
C HIS A 74 2.83 21.05 -3.27
N ASN A 75 2.54 19.92 -3.93
CA ASN A 75 3.13 19.59 -5.22
C ASN A 75 2.10 18.97 -6.18
N PRO A 76 1.44 19.81 -7.00
CA PRO A 76 0.39 19.37 -7.93
C PRO A 76 0.88 18.43 -9.04
N SER A 77 2.19 18.26 -9.17
CA SER A 77 2.73 17.28 -10.12
C SER A 77 2.51 15.85 -9.66
N ILE A 78 2.36 15.61 -8.35
CA ILE A 78 2.13 14.30 -7.74
C ILE A 78 0.67 13.87 -7.97
N HIS A 79 0.47 12.64 -8.44
CA HIS A 79 -0.88 12.07 -8.60
C HIS A 79 -0.92 10.57 -8.30
N PHE A 80 -2.10 10.09 -7.89
CA PHE A 80 -2.38 8.68 -7.64
C PHE A 80 -2.16 7.81 -8.89
N ASN A 81 -1.74 6.57 -8.67
CA ASN A 81 -1.63 5.56 -9.72
C ASN A 81 -2.99 5.23 -10.33
N PHE A 82 -4.03 5.18 -9.50
CA PHE A 82 -5.41 4.91 -9.88
C PHE A 82 -6.31 6.02 -9.33
N PRO A 83 -7.18 6.63 -10.15
CA PRO A 83 -8.02 7.75 -9.72
C PRO A 83 -9.07 7.37 -8.68
N ASN A 84 -9.35 6.08 -8.51
CA ASN A 84 -10.33 5.53 -7.57
C ASN A 84 -9.68 4.80 -6.38
N SER A 85 -8.41 5.06 -6.08
CA SER A 85 -7.68 4.41 -4.98
C SER A 85 -7.13 5.41 -3.98
N ILE A 86 -7.30 5.11 -2.69
CA ILE A 86 -6.72 5.84 -1.56
C ILE A 86 -5.21 5.59 -1.37
N PHE A 87 -4.68 4.56 -2.04
CA PHE A 87 -3.30 4.14 -1.88
C PHE A 87 -2.37 4.90 -2.85
N ALA A 88 -1.32 5.49 -2.30
CA ALA A 88 -0.36 6.28 -3.07
C ALA A 88 0.59 5.44 -3.95
N ALA A 89 0.65 4.14 -3.70
CA ALA A 89 1.53 3.22 -4.41
C ALA A 89 0.86 1.89 -4.73
N ALA A 90 1.36 1.24 -5.78
CA ALA A 90 0.94 -0.10 -6.15
C ALA A 90 2.13 -0.94 -6.65
N THR A 91 2.07 -2.25 -6.45
CA THR A 91 3.02 -3.20 -7.03
C THR A 91 2.31 -4.29 -7.82
N PHE A 92 2.76 -4.49 -9.06
CA PHE A 92 2.43 -5.66 -9.85
C PHE A 92 3.52 -6.71 -9.63
N ASN A 93 3.18 -7.79 -8.94
CA ASN A 93 4.08 -8.93 -8.78
C ASN A 93 3.80 -9.93 -9.90
N PHE A 94 4.67 -9.93 -10.89
CA PHE A 94 4.57 -10.85 -12.02
C PHE A 94 5.01 -12.26 -11.64
N GLY A 95 4.46 -13.23 -12.36
CA GLY A 95 4.65 -14.66 -12.15
C GLY A 95 5.79 -15.22 -13.01
N PRO A 96 5.74 -16.52 -13.36
CA PRO A 96 4.57 -17.39 -13.28
C PRO A 96 4.25 -17.89 -11.86
N GLN A 97 5.19 -17.88 -10.91
CA GLN A 97 4.95 -18.33 -9.55
C GLN A 97 5.45 -17.31 -8.52
N THR A 98 4.63 -16.28 -8.25
CA THR A 98 4.96 -15.27 -7.25
C THR A 98 4.88 -15.84 -5.83
N VAL A 99 6.04 -16.13 -5.24
CA VAL A 99 6.22 -16.51 -3.83
C VAL A 99 6.77 -15.34 -3.00
N ALA A 100 6.06 -14.91 -1.97
CA ALA A 100 6.61 -13.94 -1.01
C ALA A 100 7.16 -14.70 0.20
N LEU A 101 8.47 -14.62 0.40
CA LEU A 101 9.11 -15.11 1.63
C LEU A 101 8.63 -14.28 2.83
N LEU A 102 8.84 -14.79 4.04
CA LEU A 102 8.56 -14.09 5.29
C LEU A 102 9.21 -12.68 5.28
N HIS A 103 8.39 -11.65 5.42
CA HIS A 103 8.83 -10.26 5.48
C HIS A 103 7.85 -9.36 6.22
N ILE A 104 8.25 -8.11 6.41
CA ILE A 104 7.41 -6.97 6.77
C ILE A 104 7.67 -5.84 5.78
N ASP A 105 6.65 -5.05 5.49
CA ASP A 105 6.75 -3.86 4.65
C ASP A 105 7.10 -2.64 5.52
N HIS A 106 8.26 -2.66 6.18
CA HIS A 106 8.69 -1.67 7.17
C HIS A 106 8.72 -0.20 6.68
N LEU A 107 8.60 0.04 5.36
CA LEU A 107 8.51 1.39 4.78
C LEU A 107 7.07 1.90 4.66
N ASN A 108 6.07 1.02 4.73
CA ASN A 108 4.67 1.39 4.71
C ASN A 108 4.30 2.16 5.98
N TYR A 109 3.21 2.92 5.92
CA TYR A 109 2.72 3.61 7.10
C TYR A 109 2.41 2.59 8.20
N ILE A 110 2.86 2.86 9.42
CA ILE A 110 2.86 1.86 10.48
C ILE A 110 1.43 1.43 10.86
N TYR A 111 0.46 2.34 10.95
CA TYR A 111 -0.96 1.98 11.18
C TYR A 111 -1.70 1.65 9.88
N GLY A 112 -1.01 1.77 8.75
CA GLY A 112 -1.59 1.65 7.43
C GLY A 112 -1.98 0.23 7.07
N TRP A 113 -2.95 0.12 6.16
CA TRP A 113 -3.23 -1.15 5.49
C TRP A 113 -2.53 -1.24 4.14
N CYS A 114 -2.29 -2.47 3.72
CA CYS A 114 -1.88 -2.85 2.38
C CYS A 114 -2.96 -3.76 1.80
N SER A 115 -3.51 -3.38 0.65
CA SER A 115 -4.42 -4.22 -0.12
C SER A 115 -3.60 -5.24 -0.90
N ILE A 116 -3.92 -6.51 -0.79
CA ILE A 116 -3.26 -7.61 -1.51
C ILE A 116 -4.34 -8.39 -2.26
N THR A 117 -4.22 -8.48 -3.58
CA THR A 117 -5.09 -9.28 -4.43
C THR A 117 -4.30 -10.43 -5.04
N ALA A 118 -4.73 -11.67 -4.80
CA ALA A 118 -4.19 -12.83 -5.48
C ALA A 118 -4.74 -12.94 -6.90
N LEU A 119 -3.90 -13.33 -7.86
CA LEU A 119 -4.27 -13.45 -9.26
C LEU A 119 -3.64 -14.73 -9.86
N GLY A 120 -4.18 -15.19 -10.98
CA GLY A 120 -3.68 -16.37 -11.70
C GLY A 120 -4.66 -17.54 -11.68
N ASN A 121 -4.12 -18.74 -11.86
CA ASN A 121 -4.85 -19.99 -11.87
C ASN A 121 -4.02 -21.06 -11.16
N TYR A 122 -4.45 -21.45 -9.96
CA TYR A 122 -3.81 -22.43 -9.08
C TYR A 122 -4.86 -23.04 -8.15
N GLU A 123 -4.61 -24.26 -7.68
CA GLU A 123 -5.42 -24.95 -6.68
C GLU A 123 -5.17 -24.33 -5.29
N TYR A 124 -5.98 -23.32 -4.95
CA TYR A 124 -5.80 -22.52 -3.74
C TYR A 124 -6.01 -23.30 -2.44
N THR A 125 -6.63 -24.47 -2.48
CA THR A 125 -6.75 -25.36 -1.31
C THR A 125 -5.44 -26.11 -1.03
N LYS A 126 -4.56 -26.23 -2.03
CA LYS A 126 -3.27 -26.96 -1.92
C LYS A 126 -2.04 -26.06 -1.88
N GLY A 127 -2.12 -24.81 -2.32
CA GLY A 127 -0.97 -23.91 -2.36
C GLY A 127 -1.35 -22.43 -2.54
N GLY A 128 -0.35 -21.55 -2.56
CA GLY A 128 -0.54 -20.11 -2.70
C GLY A 128 -1.21 -19.43 -1.49
N HIS A 129 -1.30 -20.12 -0.35
CA HIS A 129 -1.88 -19.67 0.91
C HIS A 129 -1.17 -18.44 1.43
N LEU A 130 -1.92 -17.51 2.02
CA LEU A 130 -1.35 -16.39 2.76
C LEU A 130 -1.00 -16.85 4.17
N ILE A 131 0.21 -16.55 4.62
CA ILE A 131 0.63 -16.86 6.00
C ILE A 131 0.79 -15.54 6.75
N LEU A 132 0.17 -15.46 7.93
CA LEU A 132 0.26 -14.35 8.87
C LEU A 132 0.87 -14.88 10.17
N TRP A 133 2.18 -14.71 10.33
CA TRP A 133 2.96 -15.39 11.38
C TRP A 133 2.58 -14.94 12.79
N ASP A 134 2.40 -13.64 13.01
CA ASP A 134 2.08 -13.12 14.35
C ASP A 134 0.69 -13.55 14.82
N LEU A 135 -0.23 -13.77 13.89
CA LEU A 135 -1.57 -14.28 14.17
C LEU A 135 -1.63 -15.80 14.22
N LYS A 136 -0.53 -16.50 13.91
CA LYS A 136 -0.46 -17.97 13.76
C LYS A 136 -1.52 -18.51 12.80
N MET A 137 -1.75 -17.80 11.69
CA MET A 137 -2.77 -18.13 10.70
C MET A 137 -2.17 -18.50 9.35
N VAL A 138 -2.74 -19.53 8.72
CA VAL A 138 -2.56 -19.88 7.32
C VAL A 138 -3.93 -19.82 6.66
N ILE A 139 -4.06 -19.02 5.61
CA ILE A 139 -5.33 -18.71 4.96
C ILE A 139 -5.26 -19.23 3.53
N GLU A 140 -6.18 -20.13 3.18
CA GLU A 140 -6.46 -20.44 1.78
C GLU A 140 -6.85 -19.15 1.07
N PHE A 141 -6.08 -18.76 0.06
CA PHE A 141 -6.22 -17.46 -0.56
C PHE A 141 -6.48 -17.62 -2.07
N PRO A 142 -7.76 -17.67 -2.49
CA PRO A 142 -8.14 -17.93 -3.88
C PRO A 142 -7.71 -16.82 -4.87
N PRO A 143 -7.47 -17.15 -6.15
CA PRO A 143 -7.37 -16.13 -7.19
C PRO A 143 -8.60 -15.21 -7.24
N GLY A 144 -8.37 -13.91 -7.39
CA GLY A 144 -9.40 -12.88 -7.39
C GLY A 144 -9.75 -12.33 -6.00
N TRP A 145 -9.35 -13.00 -4.92
CA TRP A 145 -9.61 -12.51 -3.56
C TRP A 145 -8.67 -11.37 -3.20
N THR A 146 -9.21 -10.43 -2.40
CA THR A 146 -8.48 -9.28 -1.86
C THR A 146 -8.54 -9.29 -0.35
N ILE A 147 -7.41 -9.05 0.30
CA ILE A 147 -7.29 -8.89 1.75
C ILE A 147 -6.54 -7.61 2.07
N LEU A 148 -6.94 -6.91 3.13
CA LEU A 148 -6.22 -5.76 3.67
C LEU A 148 -5.55 -6.16 4.99
N ILE A 149 -4.25 -5.92 5.10
CA ILE A 149 -3.49 -6.23 6.31
C ILE A 149 -2.60 -5.04 6.73
N PRO A 150 -2.29 -4.89 8.02
CA PRO A 150 -1.28 -3.94 8.48
C PRO A 150 0.15 -4.47 8.19
N SER A 151 0.57 -4.37 6.93
CA SER A 151 1.76 -5.08 6.43
C SER A 151 3.10 -4.57 6.97
N SER A 152 3.11 -3.39 7.61
CA SER A 152 4.29 -2.74 8.17
C SER A 152 4.79 -3.37 9.47
N PHE A 153 3.88 -3.99 10.25
CA PHE A 153 4.21 -4.68 11.50
C PHE A 153 3.71 -6.12 11.56
N LEU A 154 2.85 -6.55 10.64
CA LEU A 154 2.41 -7.94 10.55
C LEU A 154 3.33 -8.75 9.64
N ARG A 155 4.04 -9.73 10.20
CA ARG A 155 4.92 -10.64 9.45
C ARG A 155 4.09 -11.55 8.55
N HIS A 156 4.36 -11.48 7.25
CA HIS A 156 3.56 -12.17 6.24
C HIS A 156 4.37 -12.66 5.03
N GLY A 157 3.71 -13.47 4.21
CA GLY A 157 4.30 -14.21 3.08
C GLY A 157 3.26 -15.15 2.48
N ASN A 158 3.65 -15.97 1.50
CA ASN A 158 2.75 -16.99 0.95
C ASN A 158 3.47 -18.29 0.61
N THR A 159 2.72 -19.38 0.60
CA THR A 159 3.24 -20.70 0.21
C THR A 159 3.48 -20.77 -1.31
N GLY A 160 4.31 -21.73 -1.71
CA GLY A 160 4.44 -22.09 -3.12
C GLY A 160 3.14 -22.64 -3.71
N ILE A 161 3.14 -22.78 -5.03
CA ILE A 161 2.09 -23.43 -5.82
C ILE A 161 2.70 -24.64 -6.55
N ALA A 162 1.86 -25.53 -7.08
CA ALA A 162 2.33 -26.74 -7.75
C ALA A 162 3.03 -26.41 -9.10
N PRO A 163 3.91 -27.29 -9.60
CA PRO A 163 4.50 -27.15 -10.93
C PRO A 163 3.42 -27.00 -12.02
N GLY A 164 3.63 -26.04 -12.93
CA GLY A 164 2.68 -25.75 -14.02
C GLY A 164 1.56 -24.76 -13.66
N GLU A 165 1.30 -24.53 -12.37
CA GLU A 165 0.34 -23.52 -11.93
C GLU A 165 0.88 -22.10 -12.11
N LYS A 166 -0.02 -21.11 -12.11
CA LYS A 166 0.32 -19.70 -12.25
C LYS A 166 -0.26 -18.88 -11.11
N ARG A 167 0.60 -18.12 -10.41
CA ARG A 167 0.22 -17.17 -9.37
C ARG A 167 0.92 -15.83 -9.59
N PHE A 168 0.13 -14.78 -9.49
CA PHE A 168 0.51 -13.38 -9.52
C PHE A 168 -0.09 -12.68 -8.30
N SER A 169 0.34 -11.46 -8.01
CA SER A 169 -0.41 -10.61 -7.08
C SER A 169 -0.32 -9.16 -7.45
N PHE A 170 -1.34 -8.42 -7.05
CA PHE A 170 -1.39 -6.97 -7.14
C PHE A 170 -1.53 -6.42 -5.73
N THR A 171 -0.66 -5.48 -5.36
CA THR A 171 -0.71 -4.86 -4.03
C THR A 171 -0.84 -3.35 -4.13
N GLN A 172 -1.50 -2.74 -3.16
CA GLN A 172 -1.61 -1.29 -3.01
C GLN A 172 -1.29 -0.89 -1.57
N TYR A 173 -0.50 0.18 -1.40
CA TYR A 173 -0.02 0.63 -0.10
C TYR A 173 0.39 2.11 -0.14
N THR A 174 0.66 2.69 1.02
CA THR A 174 1.17 4.06 1.14
C THR A 174 2.40 4.06 2.05
N SER A 175 3.49 4.66 1.56
CA SER A 175 4.72 4.78 2.35
C SER A 175 4.53 5.71 3.54
N GLY A 176 5.06 5.32 4.71
CA GLY A 176 5.11 6.17 5.89
C GLY A 176 5.97 7.43 5.70
N SER A 177 6.83 7.46 4.67
CA SER A 177 7.58 8.68 4.32
C SER A 177 6.68 9.83 3.85
N LEU A 178 5.52 9.56 3.23
CA LEU A 178 4.63 10.62 2.76
C LEU A 178 3.95 11.34 3.94
N PHE A 179 3.51 10.58 4.95
CA PHE A 179 2.97 11.14 6.18
C PHE A 179 4.01 11.98 6.93
N ARG A 180 5.22 11.43 7.09
CA ARG A 180 6.35 12.16 7.70
C ARG A 180 6.76 13.38 6.90
N TYR A 181 6.59 13.36 5.58
CA TYR A 181 6.91 14.51 4.73
C TYR A 181 5.98 15.69 5.08
N VAL A 182 4.67 15.44 5.19
CA VAL A 182 3.70 16.44 5.66
C VAL A 182 4.01 16.89 7.08
N ASP A 183 4.23 15.94 8.01
CA ASP A 183 4.51 16.25 9.43
C ASP A 183 5.80 17.06 9.65
N ASN A 184 6.74 17.01 8.70
CA ASN A 184 7.99 17.75 8.76
C ASN A 184 7.97 19.01 7.87
N ASN A 185 6.79 19.60 7.66
CA ASN A 185 6.59 20.81 6.85
C ASN A 185 7.17 20.65 5.44
N PHE A 186 6.89 19.51 4.80
CA PHE A 186 7.33 19.20 3.44
C PHE A 186 8.86 19.18 3.29
N LYS A 187 9.57 18.78 4.34
CA LYS A 187 11.02 18.48 4.32
C LYS A 187 11.27 16.98 4.43
N MET A 188 12.15 16.49 3.57
CA MET A 188 12.75 15.16 3.70
C MET A 188 13.76 15.16 4.85
N ARG A 189 13.98 14.00 5.49
CA ARG A 189 14.95 13.85 6.59
C ARG A 189 16.38 14.28 6.22
N SER A 190 16.76 14.14 4.95
CA SER A 190 18.05 14.59 4.41
C SER A 190 18.17 16.11 4.27
N GLN A 191 17.06 16.85 4.32
CA GLN A 191 17.00 18.32 4.24
C GLN A 191 16.87 18.96 5.62
N MET A 192 16.67 18.16 6.66
CA MET A 192 16.51 18.60 8.04
C MET A 192 17.86 18.59 8.76
N SER A 193 18.07 19.56 9.64
CA SER A 193 19.19 19.59 10.58
C SER A 193 19.16 18.42 11.57
N GLY A 194 20.26 18.20 12.29
CA GLY A 194 20.33 17.15 13.31
C GLY A 194 19.32 17.32 14.44
N SER A 195 19.06 18.56 14.88
CA SER A 195 18.08 18.88 15.92
C SER A 195 16.64 18.65 15.44
N GLU A 196 16.28 19.17 14.26
CA GLU A 196 14.97 18.92 13.64
C GLU A 196 14.72 17.41 13.48
N ASN A 197 15.73 16.66 13.07
CA ASN A 197 15.63 15.21 12.93
C ASN A 197 15.37 14.51 14.26
N LYS A 198 16.06 14.93 15.32
CA LYS A 198 15.91 14.38 16.67
C LYS A 198 14.53 14.68 17.24
N GLU A 199 14.05 15.92 17.11
CA GLU A 199 12.71 16.32 17.53
C GLU A 199 11.62 15.53 16.81
N ALA A 200 11.71 15.43 15.49
CA ALA A 200 10.75 14.67 14.71
C ALA A 200 10.83 13.15 14.96
N ALA A 201 11.93 12.63 15.51
CA ALA A 201 11.99 11.24 15.97
C ALA A 201 11.29 11.06 17.32
N THR A 202 11.38 12.03 18.23
CA THR A 202 10.64 12.05 19.50
C THR A 202 9.14 12.11 19.26
N ARG A 203 8.66 13.06 18.43
CA ARG A 203 7.24 13.17 18.07
C ARG A 203 6.67 11.87 17.49
N GLN A 204 7.46 11.18 16.66
CA GLN A 204 7.05 9.91 16.06
C GLN A 204 6.84 8.80 17.09
N LYS A 205 7.64 8.78 18.18
CA LYS A 205 7.50 7.80 19.27
C LYS A 205 6.24 8.07 20.09
N GLU A 206 5.94 9.33 20.36
CA GLU A 206 4.75 9.74 21.14
C GLU A 206 3.45 9.44 20.40
N ARG A 207 3.45 9.63 19.07
CA ARG A 207 2.31 9.32 18.19
C ARG A 207 1.90 7.85 18.13
N ILE A 208 2.68 6.93 18.70
CA ILE A 208 2.34 5.51 18.63
C ILE A 208 0.99 5.20 19.27
N ASN A 209 0.69 5.87 20.39
CA ASN A 209 -0.57 5.68 21.09
C ASN A 209 -1.75 6.32 20.35
N GLU A 210 -1.52 7.44 19.65
CA GLU A 210 -2.55 8.13 18.86
C GLU A 210 -2.92 7.36 17.60
N GLY A 211 -1.93 6.76 16.93
CA GLY A 211 -2.15 6.03 15.69
C GLY A 211 -3.05 4.80 15.82
N LEU A 212 -3.07 4.16 17.01
CA LEU A 212 -3.96 3.04 17.28
C LEU A 212 -5.44 3.47 17.35
N ASN A 213 -5.73 4.72 17.72
CA ASN A 213 -7.09 5.26 17.78
C ASN A 213 -7.68 5.55 16.38
N LEU A 214 -6.87 5.42 15.32
CA LEU A 214 -7.35 5.52 13.93
C LEU A 214 -8.08 4.24 13.47
N TYR A 215 -7.89 3.12 14.17
CA TYR A 215 -8.67 1.92 13.91
C TYR A 215 -10.09 2.10 14.43
N SER A 216 -11.07 1.71 13.62
CA SER A 216 -12.47 1.71 14.03
C SER A 216 -12.78 0.45 14.84
N THR A 217 -13.56 0.58 15.90
CA THR A 217 -14.10 -0.58 16.60
C THR A 217 -15.32 -1.12 15.85
N LEU A 218 -15.71 -2.37 16.10
CA LEU A 218 -16.90 -2.95 15.48
C LEU A 218 -18.19 -2.21 15.88
N ASP A 219 -18.25 -1.68 17.11
CA ASP A 219 -19.41 -0.92 17.57
C ASP A 219 -19.48 0.45 16.88
N GLU A 220 -18.35 1.15 16.71
CA GLU A 220 -18.30 2.39 15.91
C GLU A 220 -18.75 2.17 14.45
N LEU A 221 -18.34 1.05 13.84
CA LEU A 221 -18.78 0.70 12.48
C LEU A 221 -20.27 0.36 12.44
N ARG A 222 -20.79 -0.36 13.44
CA ARG A 222 -22.22 -0.65 13.56
C ARG A 222 -23.03 0.63 13.68
N ASP A 223 -22.64 1.54 14.56
CA ASP A 223 -23.35 2.81 14.75
C ASP A 223 -23.34 3.65 13.46
N MET A 224 -22.22 3.64 12.74
CA MET A 224 -22.06 4.35 11.48
C MET A 224 -22.93 3.81 10.34
N TYR A 225 -23.16 2.49 10.27
CA TYR A 225 -23.90 1.86 9.17
C TYR A 225 -25.34 1.45 9.53
N ASN A 226 -25.70 1.40 10.82
CA ASN A 226 -27.06 1.10 11.29
C ASN A 226 -27.93 2.34 11.45
N THR A 227 -27.41 3.54 11.16
CA THR A 227 -28.22 4.75 11.03
C THR A 227 -28.96 4.74 9.69
N GLN A 228 -30.01 3.89 9.62
CA GLN A 228 -31.07 3.94 8.61
C GLN A 228 -32.40 4.28 9.29
#